data_AF-A0A7Y1TVR7-F1
#
_entry.id   AF-A0A7Y1TVR7-F1
#
_cell.length_a   1.000
_cell.length_b   1.000
_cell.length_c   1.000
_cell.angle_alpha   90.00
_cell.angle_beta   90.00
_cell.angle_gamma   90.00
#
_symmetry.space_group_name_H-M   'P 1'
#
loop_
_entity.id
_entity.type
_entity.pdbx_description
1 polymer ?
#
loop_
_entity_poly.entity_id
_entity_poly.type
_entity_poly.pdbx_seq_one_letter_code
_entity_poly.pdbx_strand_id
1 'polypeptide(L)'
;MADRTKKVLKYQSDVLEPDEEVLATLLTLPHGGVKSIGVAGGVGGVLGSAGSSAGMRSGAQKAMDKAQMEGDSLAAQFPIGLLLVSVTNKRVLCFSRPSIQSDKPERLIAAFPKELLVRSWSKRAFMKHNLTLEFSDGSTLLLDSGIFQPHAKFHTAVAG
;
A
#
# COMPACT_ATOMS: atom_id res chain seq x y z
N MET A 1 11.12 -6.35 -16.04
CA MET A 1 10.36 -5.64 -15.00
C MET A 1 10.15 -6.61 -13.84
N ALA A 2 10.57 -6.30 -12.61
CA ALA A 2 10.68 -7.30 -11.55
C ALA A 2 9.30 -7.67 -10.98
N ASP A 3 8.79 -8.82 -11.41
CA ASP A 3 7.63 -9.46 -10.79
C ASP A 3 7.95 -9.81 -9.33
N ARG A 4 7.45 -8.99 -8.40
CA ARG A 4 7.68 -9.14 -6.96
C ARG A 4 6.92 -10.32 -6.38
N THR A 5 6.00 -10.92 -7.14
CA THR A 5 5.27 -12.14 -6.77
C THR A 5 6.27 -13.21 -6.36
N LYS A 6 7.28 -13.51 -7.19
CA LYS A 6 8.32 -14.53 -6.93
C LYS A 6 9.11 -14.34 -5.62
N LYS A 7 9.16 -13.12 -5.07
CA LYS A 7 9.84 -12.83 -3.80
C LYS A 7 8.92 -13.03 -2.60
N VAL A 8 7.64 -12.73 -2.73
CA VAL A 8 6.61 -13.11 -1.75
C VAL A 8 6.45 -14.64 -1.74
N LEU A 9 6.58 -15.31 -2.90
CA LEU A 9 6.56 -16.78 -3.01
C LEU A 9 7.61 -17.46 -2.11
N LYS A 10 8.76 -16.84 -1.85
CA LYS A 10 9.79 -17.38 -0.94
C LYS A 10 9.42 -17.32 0.55
N TYR A 11 8.41 -16.53 0.91
CA TYR A 11 7.85 -16.43 2.26
C TYR A 11 6.47 -17.12 2.36
N GLN A 12 6.00 -17.77 1.28
CA GLN A 12 4.68 -18.41 1.26
C GLN A 12 4.56 -19.60 2.20
N SER A 13 5.64 -20.37 2.42
CA SER A 13 5.54 -21.67 3.09
C SER A 13 4.95 -21.59 4.50
N ASP A 14 5.12 -20.46 5.16
CA ASP A 14 4.74 -20.30 6.57
C ASP A 14 3.44 -19.49 6.74
N VAL A 15 2.96 -18.86 5.66
CA VAL A 15 1.84 -17.92 5.71
C VAL A 15 0.66 -18.40 4.88
N LEU A 16 0.91 -19.04 3.75
CA LEU A 16 -0.15 -19.51 2.87
C LEU A 16 -0.75 -20.82 3.34
N GLU A 17 -2.05 -20.92 3.13
CA GLU A 17 -2.75 -22.18 3.28
C GLU A 17 -2.38 -23.15 2.15
N PRO A 18 -2.58 -24.47 2.36
CA PRO A 18 -2.60 -25.41 1.25
C PRO A 18 -3.53 -24.91 0.12
N ASP A 19 -3.06 -25.07 -1.12
CA ASP A 19 -3.74 -24.66 -2.36
C ASP A 19 -4.00 -23.15 -2.49
N GLU A 20 -3.35 -22.33 -1.67
CA GLU A 20 -3.38 -20.87 -1.80
C GLU A 20 -2.24 -20.38 -2.70
N GLU A 21 -2.58 -19.58 -3.71
CA GLU A 21 -1.62 -19.04 -4.68
C GLU A 21 -1.66 -17.51 -4.72
N VAL A 22 -0.49 -16.87 -4.74
CA VAL A 22 -0.42 -15.41 -4.92
C VAL A 22 -0.63 -15.05 -6.38
N LEU A 23 -1.75 -14.39 -6.68
CA LEU A 23 -2.13 -13.95 -8.02
C LEU A 23 -1.40 -12.66 -8.41
N ALA A 24 -1.39 -11.67 -7.51
CA ALA A 24 -0.77 -10.37 -7.75
C ALA A 24 -0.21 -9.76 -6.46
N THR A 25 0.73 -8.82 -6.60
CA THR A 25 1.27 -8.06 -5.46
C THR A 25 1.58 -6.64 -5.89
N LEU A 26 1.17 -5.67 -5.07
CA LEU A 26 1.49 -4.26 -5.21
C LEU A 26 2.24 -3.75 -3.99
N LEU A 27 3.10 -2.76 -4.22
CA LEU A 27 3.64 -1.91 -3.16
C LEU A 27 2.74 -0.69 -2.96
N THR A 28 2.23 -0.52 -1.75
CA THR A 28 1.59 0.73 -1.32
C THR A 28 2.61 1.64 -0.66
N LEU A 29 2.43 2.94 -0.81
CA LEU A 29 3.24 3.98 -0.20
C LEU A 29 2.44 4.67 0.90
N PRO A 30 3.10 5.14 1.98
CA PRO A 30 2.44 5.94 2.99
C PRO A 30 1.85 7.21 2.36
N HIS A 31 0.59 7.51 2.68
CA HIS A 31 -0.10 8.72 2.20
C HIS A 31 0.66 9.96 2.71
N GLY A 32 1.08 10.83 1.78
CA GLY A 32 1.90 12.02 2.09
C GLY A 32 3.43 11.81 2.05
N GLY A 33 3.91 10.61 1.74
CA GLY A 33 5.34 10.27 1.69
C GLY A 33 6.12 10.80 0.49
N VAL A 34 5.43 11.29 -0.55
CA VAL A 34 6.05 12.09 -1.61
C VAL A 34 5.55 13.52 -1.45
N LYS A 35 6.13 14.25 -0.48
CA LYS A 35 6.25 15.69 -0.67
C LYS A 35 7.00 15.85 -1.99
N SER A 36 6.32 16.44 -2.96
CA SER A 36 6.92 16.89 -4.21
C SER A 36 8.34 17.38 -3.95
N ILE A 37 9.35 16.64 -4.45
CA ILE A 37 10.58 17.29 -4.87
C ILE A 37 10.16 18.05 -6.14
N GLY A 38 9.41 19.13 -5.91
CA GLY A 38 9.16 20.14 -6.90
C GLY A 38 10.53 20.70 -7.21
N VAL A 39 10.90 20.55 -8.47
CA VAL A 39 12.03 21.23 -9.09
C VAL A 39 11.96 22.69 -8.67
N ALA A 40 12.75 23.08 -7.67
CA ALA A 40 13.06 24.48 -7.37
C ALA A 40 14.10 24.96 -8.39
N GLY A 41 13.70 24.94 -9.65
CA GLY A 41 14.27 25.75 -10.72
C GLY A 41 13.28 26.88 -10.96
N GLY A 42 13.35 27.94 -10.16
CA GLY A 42 12.44 29.08 -10.27
C GLY A 42 12.27 29.85 -8.97
N VAL A 43 13.23 30.75 -8.72
CA VAL A 43 13.13 32.02 -7.97
C VAL A 43 11.86 32.23 -7.13
N GLY A 44 12.00 32.22 -5.80
CA GLY A 44 11.09 32.93 -4.89
C GLY A 44 10.67 32.19 -3.62
N GLY A 45 11.26 32.56 -2.47
CA GLY A 45 10.63 32.36 -1.15
C GLY A 45 11.25 31.29 -0.26
N VAL A 46 12.44 31.53 0.30
CA VAL A 46 12.96 30.76 1.44
C VAL A 46 12.47 31.44 2.73
N LEU A 47 11.41 30.92 3.34
CA LEU A 47 11.06 31.18 4.74
C LEU A 47 10.50 29.90 5.40
N GLY A 48 11.29 29.36 6.33
CA GLY A 48 10.89 28.37 7.35
C GLY A 48 10.78 26.93 6.82
N SER A 49 11.51 25.94 7.30
CA SER A 49 12.13 25.76 8.62
C SER A 49 13.22 24.69 8.51
N ALA A 50 14.43 25.05 8.88
CA ALA A 50 15.46 24.12 9.28
C ALA A 50 15.01 23.33 10.52
N GLY A 51 15.45 22.07 10.59
CA GLY A 51 15.44 21.26 11.81
C GLY A 51 14.28 20.26 11.90
N SER A 52 14.57 18.98 11.60
CA SER A 52 14.13 17.81 12.39
C SER A 52 14.49 16.50 11.68
N SER A 53 15.79 16.20 11.61
CA SER A 53 16.34 14.87 11.30
C SER A 53 16.24 13.90 12.51
N ALA A 54 15.26 14.08 13.40
CA ALA A 54 15.05 13.27 14.61
C ALA A 54 13.60 12.84 14.87
N GLY A 55 12.67 13.03 13.91
CA GLY A 55 11.23 12.83 14.13
C GLY A 55 10.51 11.85 13.20
N MET A 56 11.22 11.13 12.31
CA MET A 56 10.59 10.31 11.26
C MET A 56 9.79 9.11 11.76
N ARG A 57 9.84 8.76 13.05
CA ARG A 57 9.05 7.66 13.62
C ARG A 57 7.73 8.08 14.27
N SER A 58 7.49 9.36 14.54
CA SER A 58 6.29 9.78 15.31
C SER A 58 5.16 10.34 14.45
N GLY A 59 5.47 11.00 13.32
CA GLY A 59 4.46 11.64 12.47
C GLY A 59 3.62 10.64 11.67
N ALA A 60 4.24 9.57 11.16
CA ALA A 60 3.53 8.51 10.44
C ALA A 60 2.65 7.67 11.39
N GLN A 61 3.11 7.42 12.61
CA GLN A 61 2.35 6.72 13.65
C GLN A 61 1.15 7.55 14.15
N LYS A 62 1.33 8.86 14.38
CA LYS A 62 0.22 9.74 14.79
C LYS A 62 -0.79 10.02 13.66
N ALA A 63 -0.35 10.01 12.40
CA ALA A 63 -1.26 10.07 11.26
C ALA A 63 -2.03 8.75 11.05
N MET A 64 -1.42 7.61 11.39
CA MET A 64 -2.12 6.32 11.51
C MET A 64 -3.16 6.35 12.63
N ASP A 65 -2.79 6.79 13.83
CA ASP A 65 -3.71 6.82 14.99
C ASP A 65 -4.91 7.76 14.79
N LYS A 66 -4.75 8.86 14.04
CA LYS A 66 -5.84 9.84 13.84
C LYS A 66 -6.76 9.54 12.65
N ALA A 67 -6.35 8.69 11.72
CA ALA A 67 -7.20 8.20 10.63
C ALA A 67 -7.97 6.91 11.02
N GLN A 68 -7.58 6.27 12.13
CA GLN A 68 -8.21 5.06 12.67
C GLN A 68 -9.35 5.33 13.66
N MET A 69 -9.69 6.60 13.92
CA MET A 69 -10.79 6.96 14.82
C MET A 69 -12.02 7.39 14.04
N GLU A 70 -13.13 6.67 14.25
CA GLU A 70 -14.52 6.94 13.83
C GLU A 70 -15.02 6.35 12.49
N GLY A 71 -14.74 5.09 12.20
CA GLY A 71 -15.50 4.36 11.17
C GLY A 71 -15.54 2.86 11.42
N ASP A 72 -16.73 2.29 11.55
CA ASP A 72 -17.00 0.84 11.57
C ASP A 72 -16.79 0.18 10.18
N SER A 73 -16.17 0.91 9.24
CA SER A 73 -16.04 0.49 7.85
C SER A 73 -14.78 -0.35 7.61
N LEU A 74 -14.87 -1.25 6.64
CA LEU A 74 -13.78 -2.12 6.20
C LEU A 74 -12.58 -1.30 5.71
N ALA A 75 -12.81 -0.17 5.05
CA ALA A 75 -11.75 0.75 4.62
C ALA A 75 -10.95 1.32 5.82
N ALA A 76 -11.60 1.61 6.96
CA ALA A 76 -10.93 2.14 8.15
C ALA A 76 -10.07 1.08 8.87
N GLN A 77 -10.43 -0.20 8.73
CA GLN A 77 -9.68 -1.33 9.29
C GLN A 77 -8.48 -1.73 8.42
N PHE A 78 -8.43 -1.29 7.16
CA PHE A 78 -7.36 -1.64 6.25
C PHE A 78 -6.03 -0.98 6.67
N PRO A 79 -4.92 -1.72 6.78
CA PRO A 79 -3.65 -1.15 7.21
C PRO A 79 -3.16 -0.14 6.16
N ILE A 80 -2.67 1.00 6.64
CA ILE A 80 -2.03 2.02 5.80
C ILE A 80 -0.50 1.96 5.96
N GLY A 81 0.24 2.71 5.14
CA GLY A 81 1.70 2.81 5.23
C GLY A 81 2.44 2.12 4.08
N LEU A 82 3.70 1.76 4.32
CA LEU A 82 4.54 1.08 3.34
C LEU A 82 4.28 -0.43 3.41
N LEU A 83 3.41 -0.94 2.55
CA LEU A 83 2.97 -2.34 2.59
C LEU A 83 3.22 -3.06 1.28
N LEU A 84 3.44 -4.37 1.35
CA LEU A 84 3.16 -5.25 0.23
C LEU A 84 1.74 -5.78 0.39
N VAL A 85 0.88 -5.42 -0.56
CA VAL A 85 -0.49 -5.92 -0.64
C VAL A 85 -0.52 -7.01 -1.70
N SER A 86 -0.71 -8.24 -1.26
CA SER A 86 -0.75 -9.44 -2.11
C SER A 86 -2.18 -9.96 -2.17
N VAL A 87 -2.69 -10.21 -3.38
CA VAL A 87 -4.00 -10.84 -3.59
C VAL A 87 -3.75 -12.30 -3.94
N THR A 88 -4.39 -13.20 -3.20
CA THR A 88 -4.40 -14.64 -3.47
C THR A 88 -5.72 -15.07 -4.07
N ASN A 89 -5.85 -16.35 -4.40
CA ASN A 89 -7.13 -16.96 -4.77
C ASN A 89 -8.15 -16.99 -3.60
N LYS A 90 -7.72 -16.80 -2.34
CA LYS A 90 -8.58 -16.85 -1.15
C LYS A 90 -8.71 -15.53 -0.39
N ARG A 91 -7.63 -14.75 -0.28
CA ARG A 91 -7.55 -13.59 0.62
C ARG A 91 -6.58 -12.51 0.13
N VAL A 92 -6.70 -11.34 0.74
CA VAL A 92 -5.75 -10.23 0.61
C VAL A 92 -4.81 -10.26 1.81
N LEU A 93 -3.52 -10.30 1.56
CA LEU A 93 -2.46 -10.31 2.57
C LEU A 93 -1.71 -8.97 2.56
N CYS A 94 -1.53 -8.39 3.74
CA CYS A 94 -0.81 -7.13 3.91
C CYS A 94 0.44 -7.35 4.75
N PHE A 95 1.61 -7.19 4.14
CA PHE A 95 2.90 -7.32 4.81
C PHE A 95 3.54 -5.96 5.07
N SER A 96 4.12 -5.78 6.26
CA SER A 96 4.98 -4.64 6.56
C SER A 96 6.26 -4.71 5.74
N ARG A 97 6.81 -3.53 5.45
CA ARG A 97 8.17 -3.41 4.94
C ARG A 97 8.99 -2.41 5.73
N PRO A 98 10.28 -2.69 5.95
CA PRO A 98 11.17 -1.78 6.65
C PRO A 98 11.59 -0.59 5.77
N SER A 99 11.62 -0.76 4.44
CA SER A 99 12.00 0.31 3.50
C SER A 99 11.49 0.08 2.08
N ILE A 100 11.35 1.17 1.29
CA ILE A 100 10.90 1.14 -0.12
C ILE A 100 11.86 0.33 -1.01
N GLN A 101 13.15 0.32 -0.67
CA GLN A 101 14.19 -0.38 -1.42
C GLN A 101 14.24 -1.89 -1.12
N SER A 102 13.66 -2.33 0.00
CA SER A 102 13.90 -3.66 0.54
C SER A 102 13.31 -4.88 -0.20
N ASP A 103 12.21 -4.89 -0.95
CA ASP A 103 11.55 -6.10 -1.52
C ASP A 103 11.24 -7.30 -0.59
N LYS A 104 11.77 -7.36 0.63
CA LYS A 104 11.53 -8.43 1.61
C LYS A 104 10.31 -8.05 2.46
N PRO A 105 9.25 -8.87 2.47
CA PRO A 105 8.19 -8.73 3.47
C PRO A 105 8.78 -9.06 4.84
N GLU A 106 8.46 -8.25 5.85
CA GLU A 106 8.98 -8.44 7.21
C GLU A 106 8.00 -9.22 8.07
N ARG A 107 6.74 -8.78 8.12
CA ARG A 107 5.70 -9.39 8.94
C ARG A 107 4.34 -9.27 8.27
N LEU A 108 3.50 -10.32 8.34
CA LEU A 108 2.09 -10.21 8.01
C LEU A 108 1.39 -9.35 9.07
N ILE A 109 0.83 -8.21 8.67
CA ILE A 109 0.12 -7.29 9.56
C ILE A 109 -1.37 -7.60 9.58
N ALA A 110 -1.93 -7.92 8.41
CA ALA A 110 -3.35 -8.19 8.27
C ALA A 110 -3.62 -9.16 7.13
N ALA A 111 -4.72 -9.89 7.25
CA ALA A 111 -5.28 -10.75 6.22
C ALA A 111 -6.80 -10.56 6.18
N PHE A 112 -7.35 -10.39 4.98
CA PHE A 112 -8.78 -10.15 4.77
C PHE A 112 -9.32 -11.15 3.74
N PRO A 113 -10.53 -11.71 3.90
CA PRO A 113 -11.16 -12.49 2.85
C PRO A 113 -11.21 -11.71 1.54
N LYS A 114 -10.89 -12.36 0.42
CA LYS A 114 -10.84 -11.70 -0.89
C LYS A 114 -12.19 -11.08 -1.26
N GLU A 115 -13.27 -11.75 -0.89
CA GLU A 115 -14.66 -11.34 -1.11
C GLU A 115 -15.00 -9.97 -0.52
N LEU A 116 -14.27 -9.52 0.51
CA LEU A 116 -14.48 -8.19 1.08
C LEU A 116 -14.03 -7.07 0.15
N LEU A 117 -13.16 -7.35 -0.82
CA LEU A 117 -12.65 -6.39 -1.79
C LEU A 117 -13.36 -6.58 -3.13
N VAL A 118 -14.36 -5.73 -3.39
CA VAL A 118 -15.27 -5.83 -4.55
C VAL A 118 -14.59 -5.35 -5.82
N ARG A 119 -13.84 -4.25 -5.73
CA ARG A 119 -13.22 -3.64 -6.90
C ARG A 119 -11.92 -2.95 -6.55
N SER A 120 -11.03 -2.88 -7.53
CA SER A 120 -9.90 -1.97 -7.48
C SER A 120 -9.69 -1.30 -8.83
N TRP A 121 -9.29 -0.05 -8.81
CA TRP A 121 -8.87 0.70 -10.00
C TRP A 121 -7.72 1.62 -9.65
N SER A 122 -6.96 2.04 -10.65
CA SER A 122 -5.86 2.97 -10.45
C SER A 122 -5.94 4.15 -11.40
N LYS A 123 -5.67 5.33 -10.87
CA LYS A 123 -5.46 6.54 -11.66
C LYS A 123 -3.96 6.82 -11.73
N ARG A 124 -3.44 6.86 -12.94
CA ARG A 124 -2.04 7.25 -13.17
C ARG A 124 -1.84 8.72 -12.82
N ALA A 125 -0.85 9.02 -11.99
CA ALA A 125 -0.32 10.37 -11.80
C ALA A 125 1.18 10.39 -12.16
N PHE A 126 1.80 11.58 -12.13
CA PHE A 126 3.15 11.79 -12.66
C PHE A 126 4.23 11.00 -11.89
N MET A 127 4.15 10.97 -10.54
CA MET A 127 5.18 10.35 -9.67
C MET A 127 4.69 9.15 -8.86
N LYS A 128 3.39 8.86 -8.90
CA LYS A 128 2.73 7.75 -8.19
C LYS A 128 1.43 7.40 -8.88
N HIS A 129 0.88 6.23 -8.62
CA HIS A 129 -0.48 5.89 -9.00
C HIS A 129 -1.36 6.00 -7.76
N ASN A 130 -2.59 6.43 -7.95
CA ASN A 130 -3.60 6.40 -6.91
C ASN A 130 -4.41 5.12 -7.11
N LEU A 131 -4.21 4.14 -6.23
CA LEU A 131 -4.96 2.90 -6.18
C LEU A 131 -6.20 3.13 -5.31
N THR A 132 -7.39 2.97 -5.87
CA THR A 132 -8.62 2.94 -5.08
C THR A 132 -9.07 1.50 -4.89
N LEU A 133 -9.41 1.16 -3.66
CA LEU A 133 -9.99 -0.11 -3.24
C LEU A 133 -11.45 0.16 -2.80
N GLU A 134 -12.38 -0.65 -3.27
CA GLU A 134 -13.80 -0.60 -2.90
C GLU A 134 -14.16 -1.91 -2.20
N PHE A 135 -14.76 -1.79 -1.02
CA PHE A 135 -15.09 -2.91 -0.15
C PHE A 135 -16.58 -3.25 -0.21
N SER A 136 -16.92 -4.46 0.26
CA SER A 136 -18.28 -5.00 0.24
C SER A 136 -19.29 -4.21 1.08
N ASP A 137 -18.83 -3.43 2.06
CA ASP A 137 -19.66 -2.52 2.85
C ASP A 137 -19.89 -1.16 2.16
N GLY A 138 -19.43 -1.01 0.91
CA GLY A 138 -19.51 0.22 0.12
C GLY A 138 -18.44 1.26 0.49
N SER A 139 -17.59 0.97 1.48
CA SER A 139 -16.50 1.87 1.83
C SER A 139 -15.39 1.85 0.77
N THR A 140 -14.69 2.97 0.62
CA THR A 140 -13.60 3.09 -0.34
C THR A 140 -12.34 3.59 0.34
N LEU A 141 -11.19 3.11 -0.11
CA LEU A 141 -9.88 3.49 0.39
C LEU A 141 -8.98 3.93 -0.76
N LEU A 142 -8.35 5.09 -0.60
CA LEU A 142 -7.37 5.63 -1.53
C LEU A 142 -5.95 5.35 -1.01
N LEU A 143 -5.16 4.63 -1.81
CA LEU A 143 -3.78 4.28 -1.53
C LEU A 143 -2.86 4.86 -2.58
N ASP A 144 -1.67 5.27 -2.16
CA ASP A 144 -0.60 5.60 -3.08
C ASP A 144 0.13 4.31 -3.47
N SER A 145 0.49 4.16 -4.74
CA SER A 145 1.26 3.02 -5.24
C SER A 145 2.37 3.48 -6.20
N GLY A 146 3.43 2.67 -6.30
CA GLY A 146 4.55 2.97 -7.19
C GLY A 146 4.15 2.92 -8.68
N ILE A 147 4.75 3.78 -9.51
CA ILE A 147 4.45 3.91 -10.94
C ILE A 147 4.66 2.59 -11.71
N PHE A 148 5.69 1.83 -11.34
CA PHE A 148 6.11 0.61 -12.03
C PHE A 148 5.52 -0.67 -11.44
N GLN A 149 4.34 -0.60 -10.82
CA GLN A 149 3.67 -1.75 -10.22
C GLN A 149 2.65 -2.38 -11.19
N PRO A 150 2.42 -3.71 -11.13
CA PRO A 150 1.54 -4.44 -12.05
C PRO A 150 0.04 -4.25 -11.73
N HIS A 151 -0.45 -3.01 -11.82
CA HIS A 151 -1.82 -2.63 -11.47
C HIS A 151 -2.88 -3.42 -12.24
N ALA A 152 -2.70 -3.62 -13.55
CA ALA A 152 -3.64 -4.39 -14.36
C ALA A 152 -3.81 -5.82 -13.82
N LYS A 153 -2.71 -6.52 -13.50
CA LYS A 153 -2.73 -7.86 -12.91
C LYS A 153 -3.44 -7.87 -11.56
N PHE A 154 -3.19 -6.84 -10.74
CA PHE A 154 -3.85 -6.69 -9.44
C PHE A 154 -5.36 -6.48 -9.60
N HIS A 155 -5.80 -5.61 -10.50
CA HIS A 155 -7.22 -5.37 -10.76
C HIS A 155 -7.93 -6.64 -11.23
N THR A 156 -7.31 -7.39 -12.14
CA THR A 156 -7.85 -8.69 -12.58
C THR A 156 -7.93 -9.69 -11.44
N ALA A 157 -6.91 -9.76 -10.57
CA ALA A 157 -6.88 -10.68 -9.43
C ALA A 157 -7.94 -10.35 -8.36
N VAL A 158 -8.33 -9.08 -8.24
CA VAL A 158 -9.42 -8.66 -7.35
C VAL A 158 -10.79 -9.02 -7.95
N ALA A 159 -10.96 -8.84 -9.26
CA ALA A 159 -12.26 -8.97 -9.93
C ALA A 159 -12.68 -10.41 -10.27
N GLY A 160 -11.75 -11.35 -10.38
CA GLY A 160 -12.04 -12.77 -10.62
C GLY A 160 -11.44 -13.60 -9.52
#